data_AF-A0AAU3AR68-F1
#
_entry.id   AF-A0AAU3AR68-F1
#
_cell.length_a   1.000
_cell.length_b   1.000
_cell.length_c   1.000
_cell.angle_alpha   90.00
_cell.angle_beta   90.00
_cell.angle_gamma   90.00
#
_symmetry.space_group_name_H-M   'P 1'
#
loop_
_entity.id
_entity.type
_entity.pdbx_description
1 polymer ?
#
loop_
_entity_poly.entity_id
_entity_poly.type
_entity_poly.pdbx_seq_one_letter_code
_entity_poly.pdbx_strand_id
1 'polypeptide(L)'
;MLSRVAWASDENARAAIDELADRVCALGFVVSEATSSVVPFLLELAEIPDGQCKLEIIELITAIYAARQWNDAAAAAAPQYRSNFEDKVSWELNSKAAVLAGAEVIESLAHHIDPQVAGAARHLLDMLGQGDS
;
A
#
# COMPACT_ATOMS: atom_id res chain seq x y z
N MET A 1 -6.78 2.41 20.90
CA MET A 1 -7.36 1.64 19.77
C MET A 1 -6.33 0.73 19.10
N LEU A 2 -5.04 1.09 19.06
CA LEU A 2 -3.95 0.24 18.54
C LEU A 2 -3.74 -1.11 19.27
N SER A 3 -4.15 -1.22 20.53
CA SER A 3 -4.00 -2.43 21.34
C SER A 3 -5.00 -3.56 21.03
N ARG A 4 -6.02 -3.33 20.18
CA ARG A 4 -6.97 -4.39 19.79
C ARG A 4 -6.54 -5.16 18.53
N VAL A 5 -5.68 -4.58 17.69
CA VAL A 5 -5.19 -5.24 16.47
C VAL A 5 -4.06 -6.21 16.78
N ALA A 6 -3.19 -5.88 17.74
CA ALA A 6 -2.08 -6.74 18.16
C ALA A 6 -2.49 -8.03 18.89
N TRP A 7 -3.78 -8.24 19.17
CA TRP A 7 -4.30 -9.40 19.93
C TRP A 7 -5.59 -10.01 19.35
N ALA A 8 -6.00 -9.56 18.17
CA ALA A 8 -7.19 -10.07 17.50
C ALA A 8 -6.87 -11.39 16.80
N SER A 9 -7.75 -12.39 16.96
CA SER A 9 -7.77 -13.61 16.16
C SER A 9 -7.62 -13.30 14.66
N ASP A 10 -6.93 -14.15 13.91
CA ASP A 10 -6.56 -14.01 12.49
C ASP A 10 -7.68 -13.37 11.62
N GLU A 11 -8.91 -13.85 11.77
CA GLU A 11 -10.12 -13.34 11.09
C GLU A 11 -10.42 -11.85 11.36
N ASN A 12 -10.26 -11.39 12.59
CA ASN A 12 -10.55 -10.00 12.98
C ASN A 12 -9.44 -9.04 12.53
N ALA A 13 -8.20 -9.52 12.44
CA ALA A 13 -7.09 -8.74 11.91
C ALA A 13 -7.24 -8.59 10.39
N ARG A 14 -7.61 -9.66 9.68
CA ARG A 14 -7.91 -9.61 8.25
C ARG A 14 -9.06 -8.67 7.92
N ALA A 15 -10.19 -8.76 8.64
CA ALA A 15 -11.32 -7.85 8.44
C ALA A 15 -10.94 -6.37 8.67
N ALA A 16 -10.04 -6.09 9.61
CA ALA A 16 -9.54 -4.73 9.84
C ALA A 16 -8.62 -4.25 8.71
N ILE A 17 -7.83 -5.14 8.10
CA ILE A 17 -7.02 -4.82 6.92
C ILE A 17 -7.91 -4.59 5.69
N ASP A 18 -8.95 -5.41 5.49
CA ASP A 18 -9.93 -5.22 4.41
C ASP A 18 -10.67 -3.88 4.57
N GLU A 19 -11.12 -3.56 5.79
CA GLU A 19 -11.75 -2.27 6.08
C GLU A 19 -10.77 -1.10 5.85
N LEU A 20 -9.49 -1.29 6.19
CA LEU A 20 -8.46 -0.29 5.92
C LEU A 20 -8.22 -0.15 4.42
N ALA A 21 -8.19 -1.24 3.64
CA ALA A 21 -8.05 -1.22 2.20
C ALA A 21 -9.19 -0.45 1.53
N ASP A 22 -10.43 -0.75 1.90
CA ASP A 22 -11.63 -0.05 1.43
C ASP A 22 -11.55 1.45 1.76
N ARG A 23 -11.13 1.79 2.98
CA ARG A 23 -10.95 3.17 3.41
C ARG A 23 -9.81 3.86 2.69
N VAL A 24 -8.66 3.23 2.45
CA VAL A 24 -7.54 3.81 1.71
C VAL A 24 -7.94 4.07 0.26
N CYS A 25 -8.62 3.13 -0.38
CA CYS A 25 -9.15 3.28 -1.74
C CYS A 25 -10.23 4.37 -1.82
N ALA A 26 -11.15 4.44 -0.85
CA ALA A 26 -12.18 5.46 -0.78
C ALA A 26 -11.64 6.85 -0.38
N LEU A 27 -10.64 6.92 0.51
CA LEU A 27 -10.04 8.13 1.07
C LEU A 27 -8.81 8.62 0.30
N GLY A 28 -8.29 7.88 -0.68
CA GLY A 28 -7.41 8.41 -1.73
C GLY A 28 -8.03 9.63 -2.45
N PHE A 29 -9.32 9.89 -2.22
CA PHE A 29 -10.05 11.10 -2.61
C PHE A 29 -10.04 12.24 -1.58
N VAL A 30 -9.92 12.00 -0.27
CA VAL A 30 -10.29 13.00 0.77
C VAL A 30 -9.09 13.71 1.40
N VAL A 31 -7.88 13.13 1.44
CA VAL A 31 -6.69 13.86 1.89
C VAL A 31 -5.43 13.31 1.21
N SER A 32 -4.91 14.00 0.18
CA SER A 32 -3.63 13.62 -0.46
C SER A 32 -2.45 13.56 0.54
N GLU A 33 -2.57 14.22 1.68
CA GLU A 33 -1.54 14.31 2.73
C GLU A 33 -1.67 13.24 3.82
N ALA A 34 -2.86 12.66 4.05
CA ALA A 34 -3.07 11.66 5.12
C ALA A 34 -2.91 10.21 4.64
N THR A 35 -2.88 9.97 3.32
CA THR A 35 -2.74 8.63 2.77
C THR A 35 -1.30 8.32 2.35
N SER A 36 -0.44 9.32 2.12
CA SER A 36 1.01 9.07 1.93
C SER A 36 1.68 8.52 3.20
N SER A 37 1.16 8.87 4.38
CA SER A 37 1.59 8.34 5.68
C SER A 37 1.05 6.93 5.98
N VAL A 38 0.10 6.42 5.18
CA VAL A 38 -0.41 5.04 5.35
C VAL A 38 0.64 4.03 4.89
N VAL A 39 1.40 4.29 3.83
CA VAL A 39 2.42 3.36 3.35
C VAL A 39 3.53 3.14 4.41
N PRO A 40 4.16 4.18 4.99
CA PRO A 40 5.08 4.02 6.12
C PRO A 40 4.46 3.25 7.28
N PHE A 41 3.21 3.54 7.65
CA PHE A 41 2.52 2.82 8.73
C PHE A 41 2.32 1.33 8.42
N LEU A 42 1.96 0.98 7.18
CA LEU A 42 1.82 -0.41 6.76
C LEU A 42 3.17 -1.14 6.77
N LEU A 43 4.25 -0.46 6.38
CA LEU A 43 5.61 -1.02 6.45
C LEU A 43 6.03 -1.28 7.90
N GLU A 44 5.82 -0.31 8.80
CA GLU A 44 6.06 -0.48 10.24
C GLU A 44 5.28 -1.67 10.82
N LEU A 45 4.02 -1.82 10.41
CA LEU A 45 3.18 -2.94 10.85
C LEU A 45 3.71 -4.29 10.32
N ALA A 46 4.19 -4.32 9.08
CA ALA A 46 4.77 -5.51 8.47
C ALA A 46 6.08 -5.95 9.15
N GLU A 47 6.84 -5.04 9.76
CA GLU A 47 8.09 -5.36 10.46
C GLU A 47 7.89 -5.99 11.84
N ILE A 48 6.70 -5.88 12.45
CA ILE A 48 6.45 -6.46 13.78
C ILE A 48 6.67 -7.98 13.74
N PRO A 49 7.64 -8.54 14.49
CA PRO A 49 8.05 -9.94 14.32
C PRO A 49 6.91 -10.96 14.48
N ASP A 50 6.04 -10.76 15.47
CA ASP A 50 4.89 -11.63 15.78
C ASP A 50 3.55 -11.08 15.23
N GLY A 51 3.62 -10.07 14.34
CA GLY A 51 2.44 -9.47 13.74
C GLY A 51 1.67 -10.49 12.89
N GLN A 52 0.36 -10.59 13.12
CA GLN A 52 -0.56 -11.31 12.24
C GLN A 52 -0.78 -10.48 10.95
N CYS A 53 -1.26 -11.14 9.90
CA CYS A 53 -1.65 -10.51 8.62
C CYS A 53 -0.53 -9.84 7.79
N LYS A 54 0.73 -10.28 7.93
CA LYS A 54 1.85 -9.77 7.10
C LYS A 54 1.59 -9.94 5.60
N LEU A 55 0.94 -11.04 5.21
CA LEU A 55 0.60 -11.31 3.81
C LEU A 55 -0.37 -10.24 3.29
N GLU A 56 -1.47 -10.02 3.99
CA GLU A 56 -2.51 -9.05 3.62
C GLU A 56 -1.96 -7.62 3.61
N ILE A 57 -1.04 -7.29 4.51
CA ILE A 57 -0.35 -5.99 4.51
C ILE A 57 0.48 -5.83 3.24
N ILE A 58 1.26 -6.84 2.84
CA ILE A 58 2.06 -6.78 1.61
C ILE A 58 1.15 -6.70 0.38
N GLU A 59 0.05 -7.43 0.35
CA GLU A 59 -0.95 -7.36 -0.73
C GLU A 59 -1.58 -5.97 -0.83
N LEU A 60 -1.89 -5.33 0.32
CA LEU A 60 -2.40 -3.96 0.35
C LEU A 60 -1.36 -2.95 -0.15
N ILE A 61 -0.10 -3.06 0.29
CA ILE A 61 1.00 -2.23 -0.21
C ILE A 61 1.15 -2.41 -1.73
N THR A 62 1.03 -3.64 -2.22
CA THR A 62 1.10 -3.96 -3.66
C THR A 62 -0.06 -3.31 -4.42
N ALA A 63 -1.29 -3.37 -3.91
CA ALA A 63 -2.44 -2.73 -4.53
C ALA A 63 -2.30 -1.20 -4.58
N ILE A 64 -1.76 -0.58 -3.52
CA ILE A 64 -1.46 0.85 -3.46
C ILE A 64 -0.40 1.21 -4.51
N TYR A 65 0.69 0.44 -4.59
CA TYR A 65 1.76 0.67 -5.57
C TYR A 65 1.26 0.52 -7.02
N ALA A 66 0.40 -0.46 -7.27
CA ALA A 66 -0.19 -0.73 -8.58
C ALA A 66 -1.24 0.31 -9.01
N ALA A 67 -1.71 1.17 -8.10
CA ALA A 67 -2.74 2.15 -8.40
C ALA A 67 -2.29 3.12 -9.52
N ARG A 68 -3.13 3.20 -10.55
CA ARG A 68 -2.94 4.06 -11.74
C ARG A 68 -4.26 4.60 -12.28
N GLN A 69 -5.35 4.38 -11.56
CA GLN A 69 -6.70 4.69 -12.02
C GLN A 69 -6.92 6.19 -12.21
N TRP A 70 -6.30 7.03 -11.38
CA TRP A 70 -6.43 8.47 -11.45
C TRP A 70 -5.54 9.06 -12.53
N ASN A 71 -4.32 8.53 -12.69
CA ASN A 71 -3.46 8.89 -13.82
C ASN A 71 -4.12 8.52 -15.17
N ASP A 72 -4.70 7.32 -15.29
CA ASP A 72 -5.42 6.89 -16.49
C ASP A 72 -6.66 7.76 -16.76
N ALA A 73 -7.44 8.07 -15.71
CA ALA A 73 -8.61 8.94 -15.84
C ALA A 73 -8.23 10.38 -16.23
N ALA A 74 -7.14 10.92 -15.68
CA ALA A 74 -6.62 12.24 -16.04
C ALA A 74 -6.14 12.29 -17.49
N ALA A 75 -5.49 11.22 -17.97
CA ALA A 75 -5.05 11.11 -19.36
C ALA A 75 -6.23 11.04 -20.34
N ALA A 76 -7.31 10.36 -19.96
CA ALA A 76 -8.54 10.25 -20.75
C ALA A 76 -9.45 11.50 -20.68
N ALA A 77 -9.26 12.37 -19.67
CA ALA A 77 -10.08 13.56 -19.48
C ALA A 77 -9.76 14.67 -20.50
N ALA A 78 -10.80 15.41 -20.91
CA ALA A 78 -10.63 16.61 -21.70
C ALA A 78 -9.78 17.65 -20.93
N PRO A 79 -8.96 18.48 -21.62
CA PRO A 79 -7.95 19.34 -20.96
C PRO A 79 -8.50 20.20 -19.81
N GLN A 80 -9.73 20.71 -19.95
CA GLN A 80 -10.38 21.56 -18.95
C GLN A 80 -10.79 20.84 -17.66
N TYR A 81 -10.76 19.50 -17.63
CA TYR A 81 -11.09 18.68 -16.47
C TYR A 81 -9.87 18.00 -15.83
N ARG A 82 -8.67 18.14 -16.40
CA ARG A 82 -7.46 17.49 -15.88
C ARG A 82 -7.09 17.96 -14.48
N SER A 83 -7.31 19.25 -14.19
CA SER A 83 -7.05 19.82 -12.86
C SER A 83 -7.89 19.16 -11.75
N ASN A 84 -9.04 18.57 -12.08
CA ASN A 84 -9.87 17.84 -11.11
C ASN A 84 -9.21 16.53 -10.62
N PHE A 85 -8.14 16.09 -11.27
CA PHE A 85 -7.40 14.87 -10.94
C PHE A 85 -6.02 15.15 -10.34
N GLU A 86 -5.57 16.40 -10.27
CA GLU A 86 -4.20 16.74 -9.85
C GLU A 86 -3.85 16.19 -8.47
N ASP A 87 -4.70 16.40 -7.47
CA ASP A 87 -4.47 15.88 -6.11
C ASP A 87 -4.48 14.35 -6.06
N LYS A 88 -5.31 13.72 -6.89
CA LYS A 88 -5.47 12.26 -6.96
C LYS A 88 -4.28 11.59 -7.64
N VAL A 89 -3.77 12.20 -8.70
CA VAL A 89 -2.54 11.76 -9.38
C VAL A 89 -1.34 11.98 -8.46
N SER A 90 -1.31 13.11 -7.74
CA SER A 90 -0.26 13.39 -6.75
C SER A 90 -0.26 12.34 -5.63
N TRP A 91 -1.43 11.90 -5.17
CA TRP A 91 -1.55 10.79 -4.24
C TRP A 91 -0.95 9.48 -4.79
N GLU A 92 -1.25 9.09 -6.03
CA GLU A 92 -0.69 7.87 -6.66
C GLU A 92 0.85 7.94 -6.74
N LEU A 93 1.38 9.09 -7.17
CA LEU A 93 2.83 9.31 -7.28
C LEU A 93 3.52 9.27 -5.92
N ASN A 94 2.96 9.96 -4.92
CA ASN A 94 3.52 10.00 -3.57
C ASN A 94 3.46 8.62 -2.90
N SER A 95 2.38 7.86 -3.12
CA SER A 95 2.26 6.50 -2.59
C SER A 95 3.29 5.57 -3.21
N LYS A 96 3.51 5.64 -4.54
CA LYS A 96 4.58 4.89 -5.21
C LYS A 96 5.95 5.25 -4.67
N ALA A 97 6.24 6.54 -4.50
CA ALA A 97 7.50 7.01 -3.93
C ALA A 97 7.72 6.49 -2.50
N ALA A 98 6.66 6.46 -1.68
CA ALA A 98 6.73 5.92 -0.33
C ALA A 98 7.02 4.41 -0.30
N VAL A 99 6.43 3.62 -1.21
CA VAL A 99 6.73 2.18 -1.32
C VAL A 99 8.18 1.95 -1.77
N LEU A 100 8.66 2.73 -2.75
CA LEU A 100 10.07 2.68 -3.19
C LEU A 100 11.03 3.03 -2.06
N ALA A 101 10.72 4.04 -1.24
CA ALA A 101 11.51 4.41 -0.08
C ALA A 101 11.57 3.31 1.00
N GLY A 102 10.55 2.44 1.04
CA GLY A 102 10.46 1.29 1.94
C GLY A 102 11.05 -0.02 1.39
N ALA A 103 11.78 0.01 0.27
CA ALA A 103 12.27 -1.20 -0.40
C ALA A 103 13.07 -2.13 0.53
N GLU A 104 13.90 -1.59 1.44
CA GLU A 104 14.70 -2.40 2.39
C GLU A 104 13.82 -3.25 3.32
N VAL A 105 12.68 -2.70 3.77
CA VAL A 105 11.71 -3.44 4.59
C VAL A 105 11.10 -4.60 3.79
N ILE A 106 10.78 -4.35 2.52
CA ILE A 106 10.21 -5.36 1.61
C ILE A 106 11.25 -6.45 1.31
N GLU A 107 12.53 -6.08 1.14
CA GLU A 107 13.65 -7.02 1.00
C GLU A 107 13.82 -7.92 2.23
N SER A 108 13.65 -7.37 3.44
CA SER A 108 13.64 -8.16 4.67
C SER A 108 12.49 -9.17 4.68
N LEU A 109 11.28 -8.74 4.29
CA LEU A 109 10.10 -9.61 4.20
C LEU A 109 10.23 -10.71 3.13
N ALA A 110 11.01 -10.48 2.08
CA ALA A 110 11.30 -11.50 1.05
C ALA A 110 12.10 -12.70 1.60
N HIS A 111 12.70 -12.56 2.78
CA HIS A 111 13.42 -13.62 3.50
C HIS A 111 12.62 -14.19 4.68
N HIS A 112 11.33 -13.85 4.81
CA HIS A 112 10.48 -14.31 5.89
C HIS A 112 10.31 -15.84 5.88
N ILE A 113 10.15 -16.44 7.08
CA ILE A 113 10.04 -17.89 7.26
C ILE A 113 8.75 -18.46 6.64
N ASP A 114 7.68 -17.67 6.63
CA ASP A 114 6.44 -18.00 5.92
C ASP A 114 6.64 -17.81 4.40
N PRO A 115 6.53 -18.89 3.59
CA PRO A 115 6.74 -18.82 2.15
C PRO A 115 5.71 -17.95 1.41
N GLN A 116 4.50 -17.76 1.94
CA GLN A 116 3.48 -16.91 1.31
C GLN A 116 3.86 -15.43 1.45
N VAL A 117 4.26 -15.02 2.66
CA VAL A 117 4.77 -13.67 2.94
C VAL A 117 6.00 -13.38 2.08
N ALA A 118 6.96 -14.31 2.06
CA ALA A 118 8.17 -14.17 1.26
C ALA A 118 7.88 -14.12 -0.25
N GLY A 119 6.90 -14.90 -0.71
CA GLY A 119 6.44 -14.89 -2.10
C GLY A 119 5.82 -13.55 -2.51
N ALA A 120 4.92 -13.00 -1.69
CA ALA A 120 4.29 -11.71 -1.94
C ALA A 120 5.32 -10.56 -1.94
N ALA A 121 6.26 -10.56 -1.00
CA ALA A 121 7.31 -9.54 -0.94
C ALA A 121 8.23 -9.59 -2.17
N ARG A 122 8.63 -10.78 -2.63
CA ARG A 122 9.40 -10.93 -3.88
C ARG A 122 8.64 -10.42 -5.10
N HIS A 123 7.34 -10.73 -5.20
CA HIS A 123 6.51 -10.21 -6.28
C HIS A 123 6.48 -8.68 -6.29
N LEU A 124 6.35 -8.05 -5.12
CA LEU A 124 6.40 -6.60 -5.01
C LEU A 124 7.78 -6.04 -5.41
N LEU A 125 8.89 -6.65 -4.98
CA LEU A 125 10.23 -6.23 -5.41
C LEU A 125 10.44 -6.33 -6.92
N ASP A 126 9.93 -7.40 -7.55
CA ASP A 126 9.98 -7.55 -9.00
C ASP A 126 9.22 -6.42 -9.70
N MET A 127 8.07 -5.99 -9.15
CA MET A 127 7.33 -4.83 -9.67
C MET A 127 8.12 -3.53 -9.50
N LEU A 128 8.75 -3.32 -8.34
CA LEU A 128 9.56 -2.12 -8.07
C LEU A 128 10.73 -2.01 -9.06
N GLY A 129 11.40 -3.13 -9.35
CA GLY A 129 12.51 -3.19 -10.31
C GLY A 129 12.11 -2.94 -11.77
N GLN A 130 10.84 -3.11 -12.13
CA GLN A 130 10.32 -2.83 -13.47
C GLN A 130 9.82 -1.38 -13.65
N GLY A 131 9.61 -0.64 -12.55
CA GLY A 131 9.13 0.75 -12.57
C GLY A 131 10.19 1.82 -12.83
N ASP A 132 11.48 1.45 -12.82
CA ASP A 132 12.64 2.33 -12.99
C ASP A 132 13.19 2.38 -14.44
N SER A 133 12.46 1.80 -15.42
CA SER A 133 12.84 1.72 -16.84
C SER A 133 12.05 2.66 -17.75
#